data_AF-A0A9E2ANE7-F1
#
_entry.id   AF-A0A9E2ANE7-F1
#
_cell.length_a   1.000
_cell.length_b   1.000
_cell.length_c   1.000
_cell.angle_alpha   90.00
_cell.angle_beta   90.00
_cell.angle_gamma   90.00
#
_symmetry.space_group_name_H-M   'P 1'
#
loop_
_entity.id
_entity.type
_entity.pdbx_description
1 polymer ?
#
loop_
_entity_poly.entity_id
_entity_poly.type
_entity_poly.pdbx_seq_one_letter_code
_entity_poly.pdbx_strand_id
1 'polypeptide(L)'
;MDFLSEFFQTSSGIKIATAIVVALVLYIATTLIKRIIPKYVSQTETRYRTRRFVNFIGYSILIICILVLYSNQLSGFTVFLGVAGAGIAFALQEVIASVAGFIAINFTSFFKVGDRVLLGGIKGDVIDIGLLRTSLMEIGNWVDGDLYNGRIVLVANSFIFKEPVFNYSGDFPFLWDEVKIPIKTTGDFNFAKDVFYQILNEVQGPYAEEAKTYWSKMTEKYMIENARVEPLVQMVFNENWITFTLRYVVDYKARRSTKDLISTKVLDAIRASNGRIEVASAAFEITAFPK
;
A
#
# COMPACT_ATOMS: atom_id res chain seq x y z
N MET A 1 57.55 -36.38 -17.15
CA MET A 1 56.70 -35.20 -16.90
C MET A 1 55.97 -34.76 -18.17
N ASP A 2 56.29 -35.34 -19.34
CA ASP A 2 55.85 -34.88 -20.66
C ASP A 2 54.37 -35.17 -20.97
N PHE A 3 53.83 -36.26 -20.43
CA PHE A 3 52.41 -36.62 -20.60
C PHE A 3 51.45 -35.59 -20.00
N LEU A 4 51.82 -34.98 -18.86
CA LEU A 4 51.01 -33.96 -18.22
C LEU A 4 51.03 -32.65 -19.03
N SER A 5 52.20 -32.24 -19.53
CA SER A 5 52.30 -31.04 -20.37
C SER A 5 51.60 -31.20 -21.73
N GLU A 6 51.64 -32.39 -22.36
CA GLU A 6 50.88 -32.69 -23.58
C GLU A 6 49.36 -32.71 -23.33
N PHE A 7 48.93 -33.27 -22.19
CA PHE A 7 47.52 -33.31 -21.83
C PHE A 7 46.94 -31.91 -21.58
N PHE A 8 47.67 -31.03 -20.88
CA PHE A 8 47.27 -29.64 -20.67
C PHE A 8 47.36 -28.75 -21.92
N GLN A 9 48.02 -29.19 -22.99
CA GLN A 9 47.99 -28.52 -24.30
C GLN A 9 46.75 -28.89 -25.13
N THR A 10 46.05 -29.97 -24.78
CA THR A 10 44.83 -30.39 -25.48
C THR A 10 43.62 -29.57 -25.01
N SER A 11 42.73 -29.18 -25.93
CA SER A 11 41.51 -28.40 -25.62
C SER A 11 40.66 -29.01 -24.50
N SER A 12 40.60 -30.35 -24.41
CA SER A 12 39.89 -31.07 -23.34
C SER A 12 40.62 -31.00 -21.99
N GLY A 13 41.96 -31.05 -21.98
CA GLY A 13 42.75 -30.96 -20.75
C GLY A 13 42.63 -29.59 -20.08
N ILE A 14 42.63 -28.50 -20.87
CA ILE A 14 42.39 -27.14 -20.38
C ILE A 14 40.99 -27.03 -19.75
N LYS A 15 39.95 -27.61 -20.36
CA LYS A 15 38.57 -27.58 -19.82
C LYS A 15 38.43 -28.34 -18.50
N ILE A 16 39.12 -29.47 -18.36
CA ILE A 16 39.13 -30.25 -17.11
C ILE A 16 39.88 -29.48 -16.02
N ALA A 17 41.02 -28.86 -16.37
CA ALA A 17 41.78 -28.01 -15.45
C ALA A 17 40.94 -26.85 -14.92
N THR A 18 40.26 -26.12 -15.82
CA THR A 18 39.41 -24.98 -15.45
C THR A 18 38.20 -25.42 -14.62
N ALA A 19 37.58 -26.57 -14.92
CA ALA A 19 36.49 -27.11 -14.10
C ALA A 19 36.95 -27.44 -12.66
N ILE A 20 38.15 -28.02 -12.50
CA ILE A 20 38.73 -28.33 -11.19
C ILE A 20 39.03 -27.03 -10.42
N VAL A 21 39.59 -26.02 -11.08
CA VAL A 21 39.85 -24.71 -10.47
C VAL A 21 38.56 -24.04 -10.03
N VAL A 22 37.52 -24.03 -10.87
CA VAL A 22 36.21 -23.47 -10.53
C VAL A 22 35.58 -24.23 -9.35
N ALA A 23 35.63 -25.56 -9.34
CA ALA A 23 35.14 -26.37 -8.23
C ALA A 23 35.89 -26.05 -6.93
N LEU A 24 37.22 -25.89 -6.99
CA LEU A 24 38.05 -25.53 -5.84
C LEU A 24 37.70 -24.14 -5.32
N VAL A 25 37.54 -23.15 -6.21
CA VAL A 25 37.14 -21.78 -5.85
C VAL A 25 35.76 -21.76 -5.18
N LEU A 26 34.77 -22.45 -5.74
CA LEU A 26 33.43 -22.55 -5.17
C LEU A 26 33.43 -23.29 -3.83
N TYR A 27 34.23 -24.35 -3.68
CA TYR A 27 34.40 -25.05 -2.42
C TYR A 27 34.99 -24.15 -1.34
N ILE A 28 36.02 -23.37 -1.68
CA ILE A 28 36.63 -22.38 -0.77
C ILE A 28 35.60 -21.30 -0.41
N ALA A 29 34.93 -20.72 -1.39
CA ALA A 29 33.93 -19.66 -1.19
C ALA A 29 32.77 -20.12 -0.31
N THR A 30 32.17 -21.29 -0.59
CA THR A 30 31.08 -21.84 0.24
C THR A 30 31.55 -22.14 1.66
N THR A 31 32.79 -22.61 1.83
CA THR A 31 33.39 -22.87 3.15
C THR A 31 33.62 -21.58 3.94
N LEU A 32 34.11 -20.52 3.30
CA LEU A 32 34.28 -19.19 3.91
C LEU A 32 32.92 -18.61 4.33
N ILE A 33 31.92 -18.63 3.45
CA ILE A 33 30.57 -18.18 3.77
C ILE A 33 30.02 -18.96 4.97
N LYS A 34 30.16 -20.29 5.00
CA LYS A 34 29.70 -21.14 6.11
C LYS A 34 30.40 -20.87 7.46
N ARG A 35 31.62 -20.32 7.44
CA ARG A 35 32.36 -19.84 8.62
C ARG A 35 31.86 -18.50 9.13
N ILE A 36 31.32 -17.65 8.25
CA ILE A 36 30.78 -16.32 8.60
C ILE A 36 29.35 -16.41 9.15
N ILE A 37 28.52 -17.34 8.65
CA ILE A 37 27.13 -17.57 9.11
C ILE A 37 26.94 -17.52 10.65
N PRO A 38 27.74 -18.20 11.49
CA PRO A 38 27.57 -18.14 12.96
C PRO A 38 27.72 -16.76 13.59
N LYS A 39 28.34 -15.79 12.89
CA LYS A 39 28.48 -14.41 13.39
C LYS A 39 27.22 -13.56 13.21
N TYR A 40 26.33 -13.96 12.30
CA TYR A 40 25.12 -13.21 11.94
C TYR A 40 23.82 -13.95 12.27
N VAL A 41 23.88 -15.26 12.52
CA VAL A 41 22.71 -16.09 12.81
C VAL A 41 22.96 -16.85 14.12
N SER A 42 22.33 -16.38 15.20
CA SER A 42 22.46 -16.95 16.55
C SER A 42 21.64 -18.21 16.76
N GLN A 43 20.49 -18.35 16.07
CA GLN A 43 19.60 -19.49 16.20
C GLN A 43 20.14 -20.74 15.47
N THR A 44 20.20 -21.87 16.20
CA THR A 44 20.77 -23.13 15.72
C THR A 44 20.02 -23.73 14.53
N GLU A 45 18.69 -23.68 14.51
CA GLU A 45 17.87 -24.20 13.41
C GLU A 45 18.04 -23.41 12.11
N THR A 46 18.01 -22.08 12.22
CA THR A 46 18.22 -21.15 11.10
C THR A 46 19.63 -21.32 10.53
N ARG A 47 20.65 -21.50 11.39
CA ARG A 47 22.02 -21.78 10.97
C ARG A 47 22.15 -23.06 10.15
N TYR A 48 21.45 -24.13 10.54
CA TYR A 48 21.46 -25.39 9.78
C TYR A 48 20.79 -25.22 8.41
N ARG A 49 19.61 -24.58 8.36
CA ARG A 49 18.90 -24.29 7.10
C ARG A 49 19.74 -23.43 6.15
N THR A 50 20.36 -22.35 6.64
CA THR A 50 21.20 -21.46 5.84
C THR A 50 22.43 -22.19 5.29
N ARG A 51 23.08 -23.06 6.08
CA ARG A 51 24.21 -23.87 5.60
C ARG A 51 23.82 -24.84 4.49
N ARG A 52 22.65 -25.48 4.61
CA ARG A 52 22.11 -26.36 3.57
C ARG A 52 21.78 -25.59 2.30
N PHE A 53 21.21 -24.39 2.44
CA PHE A 53 20.91 -23.50 1.32
C PHE A 53 22.17 -23.02 0.59
N VAL A 54 23.24 -22.65 1.33
CA VAL A 54 24.54 -22.29 0.74
C VAL A 54 25.15 -23.46 -0.05
N ASN A 55 25.07 -24.69 0.45
CA ASN A 55 25.53 -25.86 -0.30
C ASN A 55 24.69 -26.08 -1.58
N PHE A 56 23.36 -25.96 -1.48
CA PHE A 56 22.47 -26.11 -2.62
C PHE A 56 22.78 -25.08 -3.73
N ILE A 57 22.97 -23.81 -3.36
CA ILE A 57 23.40 -22.76 -4.29
C ILE A 57 24.79 -23.09 -4.88
N GLY A 58 25.75 -23.47 -4.05
CA GLY A 58 27.10 -23.80 -4.49
C GLY A 58 27.14 -24.93 -5.51
N TYR A 59 26.39 -26.01 -5.27
CA TYR A 59 26.27 -27.11 -6.23
C TYR A 59 25.53 -26.69 -7.51
N SER A 60 24.48 -25.87 -7.40
CA SER A 60 23.75 -25.36 -8.56
C SER A 60 24.66 -24.51 -9.46
N ILE A 61 25.44 -23.60 -8.87
CA ILE A 61 26.42 -22.77 -9.60
C ILE A 61 27.49 -23.65 -10.25
N LEU A 62 28.01 -24.66 -9.54
CA LEU A 62 29.00 -25.59 -10.09
C LEU A 62 28.46 -26.32 -11.32
N ILE A 63 27.23 -26.84 -11.25
CA ILE A 63 26.57 -27.49 -12.37
C ILE A 63 26.46 -26.51 -13.55
N ILE A 64 26.00 -25.28 -13.32
CA ILE A 64 25.89 -24.26 -14.38
C ILE A 64 27.25 -23.97 -15.01
N CYS A 65 28.32 -23.80 -14.22
CA CYS A 65 29.66 -23.54 -14.74
C CYS A 65 30.17 -24.70 -15.61
N ILE A 66 29.96 -25.95 -15.20
CA ILE A 66 30.32 -27.13 -15.99
C ILE A 66 29.54 -27.12 -17.31
N LEU A 67 28.24 -26.86 -17.27
CA LEU A 67 27.39 -26.78 -18.47
C LEU A 67 27.88 -25.68 -19.45
N VAL A 68 28.31 -24.53 -18.94
CA VAL A 68 28.88 -23.44 -19.75
C VAL A 68 30.22 -23.85 -20.38
N LEU A 69 31.13 -24.48 -19.62
CA LEU A 69 32.44 -24.93 -20.12
C LEU A 69 32.33 -25.94 -21.27
N TYR A 70 31.29 -26.77 -21.26
CA TYR A 70 31.01 -27.78 -22.27
C TYR A 70 29.96 -27.37 -23.31
N SER A 71 29.47 -26.13 -23.25
CA SER A 71 28.40 -25.61 -24.13
C SER A 71 28.68 -25.80 -25.63
N ASN A 72 29.93 -25.63 -26.07
CA ASN A 72 30.34 -25.81 -27.47
C ASN A 72 30.14 -27.25 -28.00
N GLN A 73 30.07 -28.24 -27.12
CA GLN A 73 29.82 -29.65 -27.48
C GLN A 73 28.35 -30.05 -27.29
N LEU A 74 27.54 -29.13 -26.75
CA LEU A 74 26.16 -29.34 -26.35
C LEU A 74 25.24 -28.37 -27.10
N SER A 75 25.37 -28.30 -28.44
CA SER A 75 24.67 -27.35 -29.32
C SER A 75 23.14 -27.29 -29.09
N GLY A 76 22.48 -28.43 -28.76
CA GLY A 76 21.05 -28.46 -28.43
C GLY A 76 20.70 -28.07 -26.99
N PHE A 77 21.68 -28.13 -26.08
CA PHE A 77 21.47 -27.88 -24.65
C PHE A 77 21.30 -26.40 -24.33
N THR A 78 22.02 -25.51 -25.05
CA THR A 78 21.83 -24.06 -24.91
C THR A 78 20.42 -23.64 -25.32
N VAL A 79 19.90 -24.20 -26.42
CA VAL A 79 18.52 -23.95 -26.86
C VAL A 79 17.52 -24.48 -25.82
N PHE A 80 17.74 -25.70 -25.31
CA PHE A 80 16.93 -26.26 -24.23
C PHE A 80 16.92 -25.39 -22.98
N LEU A 81 18.09 -24.94 -22.50
CA LEU A 81 18.20 -24.04 -21.35
C LEU A 81 17.54 -22.68 -21.60
N GLY A 82 17.62 -22.15 -22.81
CA GLY A 82 16.94 -20.91 -23.18
C GLY A 82 15.41 -21.03 -23.07
N VAL A 83 14.86 -22.11 -23.63
CA VAL A 83 13.42 -22.38 -23.57
C VAL A 83 12.97 -22.70 -22.14
N ALA A 84 13.72 -23.54 -21.42
CA ALA A 84 13.43 -23.86 -20.02
C ALA A 84 13.52 -22.61 -19.12
N GLY A 85 14.53 -21.76 -19.35
CA GLY A 85 14.71 -20.49 -18.65
C GLY A 85 13.55 -19.52 -18.90
N ALA A 86 13.09 -19.39 -20.15
CA ALA A 86 11.91 -18.60 -20.48
C ALA A 86 10.65 -19.13 -19.77
N GLY A 87 10.46 -20.45 -19.74
CA GLY A 87 9.35 -21.08 -19.00
C GLY A 87 9.40 -20.81 -17.49
N ILE A 88 10.59 -20.91 -16.88
CA ILE A 88 10.79 -20.60 -15.45
C ILE A 88 10.54 -19.11 -15.17
N ALA A 89 11.05 -18.21 -16.03
CA ALA A 89 10.84 -16.78 -15.89
C ALA A 89 9.36 -16.42 -15.98
N PHE A 90 8.64 -17.02 -16.92
CA PHE A 90 7.18 -16.86 -17.04
C PHE A 90 6.45 -17.38 -15.81
N ALA A 91 6.83 -18.56 -15.29
CA ALA A 91 6.25 -19.11 -14.08
C ALA A 91 6.52 -18.25 -12.83
N LEU A 92 7.69 -17.62 -12.74
CA LEU A 92 8.12 -16.77 -11.62
C LEU A 92 7.81 -15.29 -11.82
N GLN A 93 7.10 -14.91 -12.88
CA GLN A 93 6.87 -13.51 -13.24
C GLN A 93 6.32 -12.68 -12.07
N GLU A 94 5.41 -13.25 -11.27
CA GLU A 94 4.81 -12.54 -10.14
C GLU A 94 5.76 -12.38 -8.95
N VAL A 95 6.64 -13.35 -8.72
CA VAL A 95 7.68 -13.28 -7.69
C VAL A 95 8.68 -12.19 -8.06
N ILE A 96 9.13 -12.18 -9.32
CA ILE A 96 10.05 -11.17 -9.86
C ILE A 96 9.41 -9.77 -9.77
N ALA A 97 8.16 -9.64 -10.20
CA ALA A 97 7.40 -8.38 -10.11
C ALA A 97 7.22 -7.92 -8.65
N SER A 98 7.06 -8.85 -7.70
CA SER A 98 6.93 -8.50 -6.28
C SER A 98 8.24 -8.00 -5.68
N VAL A 99 9.38 -8.60 -6.07
CA VAL A 99 10.71 -8.09 -5.68
C VAL A 99 10.95 -6.70 -6.28
N ALA A 100 10.63 -6.51 -7.57
CA ALA A 100 10.68 -5.19 -8.19
C ALA A 100 9.76 -4.19 -7.48
N GLY A 101 8.58 -4.64 -7.04
CA GLY A 101 7.63 -3.83 -6.29
C GLY A 101 8.19 -3.42 -4.92
N PHE A 102 8.83 -4.33 -4.20
CA PHE A 102 9.52 -4.02 -2.95
C PHE A 102 10.57 -2.92 -3.14
N ILE A 103 11.41 -3.02 -4.17
CA ILE A 103 12.40 -2.00 -4.49
C ILE A 103 11.69 -0.67 -4.79
N ALA A 104 10.68 -0.67 -5.66
CA ALA A 104 9.95 0.54 -6.02
C ALA A 104 9.26 1.23 -4.82
N ILE A 105 8.63 0.47 -3.92
CA ILE A 105 8.02 1.03 -2.70
C ILE A 105 9.08 1.74 -1.84
N ASN A 106 10.23 1.10 -1.62
CA ASN A 106 11.28 1.65 -0.76
C ASN A 106 11.99 2.88 -1.38
N PHE A 107 12.22 2.90 -2.70
CA PHE A 107 12.94 3.99 -3.35
C PHE A 107 12.04 5.15 -3.80
N THR A 108 10.81 4.87 -4.24
CA THR A 108 9.88 5.88 -4.78
C THR A 108 8.89 6.39 -3.73
N SER A 109 8.88 5.81 -2.52
CA SER A 109 8.03 6.23 -1.39
C SER A 109 6.53 6.31 -1.75
N PHE A 110 5.99 5.31 -2.47
CA PHE A 110 4.53 5.21 -2.73
C PHE A 110 3.71 5.28 -1.43
N PHE A 111 4.20 4.59 -0.40
CA PHE A 111 3.71 4.61 0.96
C PHE A 111 4.80 4.08 1.90
N LYS A 112 4.63 4.30 3.19
CA LYS A 112 5.55 3.88 4.26
C LYS A 112 4.83 3.07 5.31
N VAL A 113 5.59 2.39 6.17
CA VAL A 113 5.05 1.74 7.37
C VAL A 113 4.36 2.79 8.24
N GLY A 114 3.13 2.52 8.62
CA GLY A 114 2.24 3.43 9.35
C GLY A 114 1.25 4.20 8.46
N ASP A 115 1.44 4.19 7.13
CA ASP A 115 0.49 4.87 6.23
C ASP A 115 -0.82 4.10 6.10
N ARG A 116 -1.94 4.82 5.96
CA ARG A 116 -3.24 4.27 5.57
C ARG A 116 -3.35 4.24 4.06
N VAL A 117 -3.48 3.05 3.49
CA VAL A 117 -3.50 2.84 2.04
C VAL A 117 -4.67 1.97 1.59
N LEU A 118 -5.06 2.12 0.32
CA LEU A 118 -5.85 1.14 -0.43
C LEU A 118 -4.93 0.51 -1.47
N LEU A 119 -4.60 -0.76 -1.29
CA LEU A 119 -3.71 -1.53 -2.16
C LEU A 119 -4.36 -2.88 -2.51
N GLY A 120 -4.48 -3.19 -3.79
CA GLY A 120 -5.09 -4.46 -4.23
C GLY A 120 -6.54 -4.61 -3.79
N GLY A 121 -7.30 -3.52 -3.78
CA GLY A 121 -8.67 -3.47 -3.26
C GLY A 121 -8.83 -3.59 -1.74
N ILE A 122 -7.74 -3.67 -0.97
CA ILE A 122 -7.77 -3.78 0.49
C ILE A 122 -7.35 -2.46 1.14
N LYS A 123 -8.23 -1.89 1.96
CA LYS A 123 -7.94 -0.68 2.74
C LYS A 123 -7.37 -1.06 4.10
N GLY A 124 -6.26 -0.46 4.50
CA GLY A 124 -5.64 -0.75 5.78
C GLY A 124 -4.42 0.10 6.07
N ASP A 125 -3.91 -0.05 7.29
CA ASP A 125 -2.67 0.62 7.70
C ASP A 125 -1.48 -0.32 7.50
N VAL A 126 -0.40 0.19 6.93
CA VAL A 126 0.79 -0.60 6.60
C VAL A 126 1.53 -0.97 7.88
N ILE A 127 1.63 -2.28 8.14
CA ILE A 127 2.34 -2.83 9.31
C ILE A 127 3.81 -3.08 8.98
N ASP A 128 4.06 -3.68 7.81
CA ASP A 128 5.39 -4.09 7.37
C ASP A 128 5.44 -4.22 5.85
N ILE A 129 6.62 -3.97 5.27
CA ILE A 129 6.87 -4.09 3.83
C ILE A 129 7.92 -5.20 3.65
N GLY A 130 7.46 -6.43 3.43
CA GLY A 130 8.31 -7.58 3.18
C GLY A 130 8.75 -7.67 1.72
N LEU A 131 9.73 -8.53 1.42
CA LEU A 131 10.33 -8.66 0.07
C LEU A 131 9.31 -9.01 -1.03
N LEU A 132 8.32 -9.85 -0.73
CA LEU A 132 7.29 -10.27 -1.70
C LEU A 132 5.92 -9.68 -1.43
N ARG A 133 5.63 -9.32 -0.17
CA ARG A 133 4.30 -8.92 0.28
C ARG A 133 4.38 -7.78 1.29
N THR A 134 3.39 -6.90 1.23
CA THR A 134 3.13 -5.84 2.21
C THR A 134 2.02 -6.31 3.15
N SER A 135 2.23 -6.14 4.46
CA SER A 135 1.27 -6.49 5.50
C SER A 135 0.43 -5.27 5.86
N LEU A 136 -0.89 -5.40 5.75
CA LEU A 136 -1.86 -4.35 6.07
C LEU A 136 -2.74 -4.77 7.25
N MET A 137 -2.95 -3.88 8.21
CA MET A 137 -4.03 -4.01 9.20
C MET A 137 -5.33 -3.54 8.54
N GLU A 138 -6.20 -4.47 8.17
CA GLU A 138 -7.40 -4.19 7.39
C GLU A 138 -8.38 -3.30 8.19
N ILE A 139 -8.92 -2.28 7.51
CA ILE A 139 -10.04 -1.48 8.00
C ILE A 139 -11.26 -1.75 7.12
N GLY A 140 -12.45 -1.76 7.74
CA GLY A 140 -13.70 -2.01 7.02
C GLY A 140 -14.07 -3.50 6.91
N ASN A 141 -14.82 -3.83 5.85
CA ASN A 141 -15.28 -5.18 5.49
C ASN A 141 -16.31 -5.78 6.49
N TRP A 142 -15.86 -6.31 7.63
CA TRP A 142 -16.75 -6.86 8.67
C TRP A 142 -17.36 -5.79 9.57
N VAL A 143 -16.67 -4.66 9.71
CA VAL A 143 -17.10 -3.51 10.49
C VAL A 143 -17.19 -2.34 9.53
N ASP A 144 -18.36 -1.72 9.40
CA ASP A 144 -18.51 -0.54 8.56
C ASP A 144 -17.60 0.60 9.04
N GLY A 145 -17.10 1.40 8.10
CA GLY A 145 -16.32 2.61 8.38
C GLY A 145 -14.81 2.40 8.45
N ASP A 146 -14.13 3.31 9.15
CA ASP A 146 -12.67 3.46 9.10
C ASP A 146 -11.95 2.82 10.31
N LEU A 147 -12.56 1.79 10.91
CA LEU A 147 -12.06 1.06 12.09
C LEU A 147 -11.39 -0.25 11.69
N TYR A 148 -10.44 -0.70 12.50
CA TYR A 148 -9.79 -2.00 12.32
C TYR A 148 -10.77 -3.14 12.56
N ASN A 149 -10.70 -4.16 11.70
CA ASN A 149 -11.47 -5.39 11.84
C ASN A 149 -10.66 -6.54 12.46
N GLY A 150 -9.38 -6.31 12.78
CA GLY A 150 -8.46 -7.27 13.39
C GLY A 150 -7.76 -8.23 12.41
N ARG A 151 -8.02 -8.13 11.10
CA ARG A 151 -7.35 -8.96 10.09
C ARG A 151 -6.06 -8.32 9.61
N ILE A 152 -5.00 -9.15 9.53
CA ILE A 152 -3.77 -8.79 8.84
C ILE A 152 -3.82 -9.41 7.44
N VAL A 153 -3.75 -8.58 6.41
CA VAL A 153 -3.81 -9.00 5.01
C VAL A 153 -2.44 -8.82 4.35
N LEU A 154 -1.98 -9.86 3.66
CA LEU A 154 -0.68 -9.89 2.98
C LEU A 154 -0.85 -9.70 1.47
N VAL A 155 -0.70 -8.46 1.00
CA VAL A 155 -0.86 -8.10 -0.41
C VAL A 155 0.47 -8.24 -1.14
N ALA A 156 0.49 -8.87 -2.31
CA ALA A 156 1.73 -8.99 -3.09
C ALA A 156 2.19 -7.61 -3.59
N ASN A 157 3.49 -7.33 -3.47
CA ASN A 157 4.04 -6.03 -3.86
C ASN A 157 3.88 -5.75 -5.36
N SER A 158 3.69 -6.79 -6.18
CA SER A 158 3.42 -6.65 -7.61
C SER A 158 2.13 -5.86 -7.92
N PHE A 159 1.20 -5.75 -6.96
CA PHE A 159 -0.06 -5.02 -7.15
C PHE A 159 0.13 -3.51 -7.36
N ILE A 160 1.24 -2.92 -6.90
CA ILE A 160 1.52 -1.50 -7.12
C ILE A 160 1.64 -1.15 -8.62
N PHE A 161 1.95 -2.14 -9.46
CA PHE A 161 2.07 -1.99 -10.91
C PHE A 161 0.78 -2.36 -11.66
N LYS A 162 -0.14 -3.05 -10.99
CA LYS A 162 -1.38 -3.56 -11.59
C LYS A 162 -2.56 -2.63 -11.32
N GLU A 163 -2.58 -2.00 -10.15
CA GLU A 163 -3.68 -1.16 -9.67
C GLU A 163 -3.14 0.15 -9.07
N PRO A 164 -3.95 1.23 -9.09
CA PRO A 164 -3.59 2.47 -8.42
C PRO A 164 -3.45 2.25 -6.91
N VAL A 165 -2.47 2.92 -6.32
CA VAL A 165 -2.26 2.93 -4.87
C VAL A 165 -2.83 4.24 -4.33
N PHE A 166 -3.84 4.16 -3.47
CA PHE A 166 -4.37 5.34 -2.79
C PHE A 166 -3.73 5.44 -1.41
N ASN A 167 -3.02 6.54 -1.15
CA ASN A 167 -2.44 6.83 0.16
C ASN A 167 -3.26 7.95 0.82
N TYR A 168 -3.88 7.65 1.97
CA TYR A 168 -4.76 8.57 2.70
C TYR A 168 -4.03 9.36 3.79
N SER A 169 -2.76 9.05 4.07
CA SER A 169 -2.02 9.63 5.20
C SER A 169 -0.60 10.09 4.84
N GLY A 170 -0.26 10.16 3.55
CA GLY A 170 1.07 10.48 3.07
C GLY A 170 1.46 11.94 3.34
N ASP A 171 1.66 12.74 2.29
CA ASP A 171 2.08 14.14 2.47
C ASP A 171 0.95 15.06 3.02
N PHE A 172 -0.31 14.60 2.99
CA PHE A 172 -1.46 15.29 3.55
C PHE A 172 -2.31 14.32 4.39
N PRO A 173 -2.10 14.26 5.72
CA PRO A 173 -2.79 13.32 6.61
C PRO A 173 -4.20 13.80 7.01
N PHE A 174 -4.91 14.43 6.09
CA PHE A 174 -6.25 14.94 6.32
C PHE A 174 -7.16 14.56 5.15
N LEU A 175 -8.45 14.47 5.42
CA LEU A 175 -9.49 14.17 4.45
C LEU A 175 -10.56 15.25 4.51
N TRP A 176 -11.14 15.57 3.35
CA TRP A 176 -12.42 16.27 3.30
C TRP A 176 -13.54 15.26 3.50
N ASP A 177 -14.46 15.55 4.40
CA ASP A 177 -15.70 14.79 4.58
C ASP A 177 -16.91 15.73 4.60
N GLU A 178 -18.09 15.14 4.44
CA GLU A 178 -19.34 15.88 4.34
C GLU A 178 -20.44 15.28 5.21
N VAL A 179 -21.22 16.17 5.83
CA VAL A 179 -22.51 15.84 6.46
C VAL A 179 -23.61 16.57 5.69
N LYS A 180 -24.64 15.82 5.29
CA LYS A 180 -25.81 16.35 4.57
C LYS A 180 -27.00 16.41 5.52
N ILE A 181 -27.58 17.59 5.68
CA ILE A 181 -28.69 17.84 6.60
C ILE A 181 -29.86 18.41 5.80
N PRO A 182 -30.94 17.65 5.60
CA PRO A 182 -32.13 18.15 4.95
C PRO A 182 -32.99 18.92 5.96
N ILE A 183 -33.34 20.17 5.65
CA ILE A 183 -34.23 21.01 6.46
C ILE A 183 -35.45 21.44 5.64
N LYS A 184 -36.59 21.64 6.30
CA LYS A 184 -37.81 22.13 5.65
C LYS A 184 -37.58 23.49 4.99
N THR A 185 -38.23 23.70 3.85
CA THR A 185 -38.21 24.96 3.09
C THR A 185 -38.82 26.13 3.86
N THR A 186 -39.70 25.84 4.82
CA THR A 186 -40.35 26.80 5.71
C THR A 186 -39.46 27.25 6.88
N GLY A 187 -38.33 26.58 7.13
CA GLY A 187 -37.41 26.93 8.21
C GLY A 187 -36.57 28.16 7.91
N ASP A 188 -35.99 28.77 8.95
CA ASP A 188 -35.08 29.91 8.82
C ASP A 188 -33.70 29.42 8.34
N PHE A 189 -33.53 29.37 7.02
CA PHE A 189 -32.31 28.87 6.39
C PHE A 189 -31.08 29.75 6.67
N ASN A 190 -31.26 31.07 6.89
CA ASN A 190 -30.15 31.96 7.23
C ASN A 190 -29.63 31.64 8.63
N PHE A 191 -30.56 31.51 9.59
CA PHE A 191 -30.22 31.08 10.94
C PHE A 191 -29.57 29.69 10.97
N ALA A 192 -30.12 28.73 10.21
CA ALA A 192 -29.54 27.39 10.09
C ALA A 192 -28.09 27.44 9.55
N LYS A 193 -27.85 28.25 8.51
CA LYS A 193 -26.52 28.42 7.92
C LYS A 193 -25.50 28.96 8.93
N ASP A 194 -25.87 29.99 9.69
CA ASP A 194 -24.99 30.60 10.69
C ASP A 194 -24.67 29.63 11.83
N VAL A 195 -25.69 28.93 12.33
CA VAL A 195 -25.54 27.93 13.40
C VAL A 195 -24.65 26.76 12.94
N PHE A 196 -24.90 26.21 11.75
CA PHE A 196 -24.09 25.13 11.20
C PHE A 196 -22.64 25.56 10.94
N TYR A 197 -22.42 26.79 10.50
CA TYR A 197 -21.09 27.34 10.31
C TYR A 197 -20.34 27.46 11.65
N GLN A 198 -21.00 27.95 12.71
CA GLN A 198 -20.42 28.03 14.04
C GLN A 198 -20.03 26.66 14.59
N ILE A 199 -20.89 25.65 14.44
CA ILE A 199 -20.62 24.27 14.85
C ILE A 199 -19.41 23.72 14.11
N LEU A 200 -19.34 23.89 12.78
CA LEU A 200 -18.19 23.44 12.02
C LEU A 200 -16.91 24.15 12.43
N ASN A 201 -16.95 25.47 12.63
CA ASN A 201 -15.78 26.23 13.05
C ASN A 201 -15.27 25.81 14.44
N GLU A 202 -16.17 25.50 15.37
CA GLU A 202 -15.83 24.99 16.69
C GLU A 202 -15.15 23.61 16.60
N VAL A 203 -15.72 22.67 15.85
CA VAL A 203 -15.24 21.28 15.78
C VAL A 203 -13.98 21.15 14.90
N GLN A 204 -13.95 21.88 13.78
CA GLN A 204 -12.90 21.76 12.77
C GLN A 204 -11.72 22.70 13.00
N GLY A 205 -11.89 23.82 13.72
CA GLY A 205 -10.88 24.87 13.87
C GLY A 205 -9.45 24.35 14.07
N PRO A 206 -9.19 23.45 15.03
CA PRO A 206 -7.86 22.87 15.24
C PRO A 206 -7.32 22.12 14.02
N TYR A 207 -8.14 21.26 13.39
CA TYR A 207 -7.75 20.50 12.21
C TYR A 207 -7.52 21.38 10.98
N ALA A 208 -8.27 22.48 10.84
CA ALA A 208 -8.15 23.40 9.72
C ALA A 208 -6.78 24.08 9.67
N GLU A 209 -6.28 24.54 10.81
CA GLU A 209 -4.97 25.21 10.92
C GLU A 209 -3.82 24.25 10.65
N GLU A 210 -3.88 23.04 11.19
CA GLU A 210 -2.90 22.00 10.89
C GLU A 210 -2.95 21.61 9.41
N ALA A 211 -4.15 21.34 8.86
CA ALA A 211 -4.32 21.00 7.46
C ALA A 211 -3.78 22.09 6.53
N LYS A 212 -3.97 23.38 6.86
CA LYS A 212 -3.43 24.50 6.09
C LYS A 212 -1.90 24.45 6.00
N THR A 213 -1.25 24.10 7.10
CA THR A 213 0.21 23.97 7.17
C THR A 213 0.72 22.84 6.27
N TYR A 214 0.06 21.68 6.28
CA TYR A 214 0.40 20.57 5.37
C TYR A 214 0.06 20.91 3.91
N TRP A 215 -1.08 21.55 3.65
CA TRP A 215 -1.50 21.92 2.30
C TRP A 215 -0.57 22.96 1.66
N SER A 216 -0.03 23.89 2.45
CA SER A 216 0.98 24.83 1.97
C SER A 216 2.24 24.10 1.48
N LYS A 217 2.71 23.07 2.21
CA LYS A 217 3.85 22.24 1.79
C LYS A 217 3.53 21.45 0.53
N MET A 218 2.31 20.93 0.41
CA MET A 218 1.84 20.24 -0.79
C MET A 218 1.82 21.16 -2.02
N THR A 219 1.33 22.38 -1.83
CA THR A 219 1.26 23.41 -2.87
C THR A 219 2.66 23.74 -3.40
N GLU A 220 3.64 23.90 -2.51
CA GLU A 220 5.04 24.14 -2.89
C GLU A 220 5.69 22.92 -3.57
N LYS A 221 5.50 21.72 -3.01
CA LYS A 221 6.11 20.48 -3.50
C LYS A 221 5.56 20.05 -4.87
N TYR A 222 4.26 20.20 -5.09
CA TYR A 222 3.55 19.66 -6.25
C TYR A 222 3.05 20.74 -7.22
N MET A 223 3.21 22.02 -6.90
CA MET A 223 2.75 23.15 -7.73
C MET A 223 1.23 23.07 -8.03
N ILE A 224 0.45 22.65 -7.03
CA ILE A 224 -1.01 22.51 -7.13
C ILE A 224 -1.73 23.78 -6.68
N GLU A 225 -3.02 23.88 -6.98
CA GLU A 225 -3.85 24.99 -6.50
C GLU A 225 -4.01 24.96 -4.97
N ASN A 226 -4.07 26.15 -4.37
CA ASN A 226 -4.35 26.29 -2.95
C ASN A 226 -5.84 26.00 -2.67
N ALA A 227 -6.16 24.78 -2.27
CA ALA A 227 -7.50 24.37 -1.91
C ALA A 227 -7.95 25.00 -0.59
N ARG A 228 -9.26 25.23 -0.48
CA ARG A 228 -9.89 25.70 0.75
C ARG A 228 -9.93 24.57 1.79
N VAL A 229 -9.30 24.81 2.94
CA VAL A 229 -9.32 23.90 4.09
C VAL A 229 -10.29 24.38 5.18
N GLU A 230 -10.70 25.64 5.15
CA GLU A 230 -11.67 26.21 6.08
C GLU A 230 -13.06 25.59 5.93
N PRO A 231 -13.86 25.53 7.02
CA PRO A 231 -15.22 24.99 6.97
C PRO A 231 -16.08 25.69 5.93
N LEU A 232 -16.94 24.91 5.28
CA LEU A 232 -17.84 25.39 4.25
C LEU A 232 -19.24 24.83 4.46
N VAL A 233 -20.21 25.73 4.52
CA VAL A 233 -21.64 25.41 4.56
C VAL A 233 -22.28 25.87 3.27
N GLN A 234 -22.70 24.91 2.45
CA GLN A 234 -23.43 25.15 1.20
C GLN A 234 -24.85 24.63 1.33
N MET A 235 -25.75 25.15 0.51
CA MET A 235 -27.12 24.67 0.44
C MET A 235 -27.57 24.50 -1.00
N VAL A 236 -28.35 23.46 -1.23
CA VAL A 236 -29.08 23.23 -2.49
C VAL A 236 -30.55 23.06 -2.14
N PHE A 237 -31.42 23.77 -2.85
CA PHE A 237 -32.87 23.69 -2.68
C PHE A 237 -33.48 22.84 -3.79
N ASN A 238 -34.47 22.03 -3.42
CA ASN A 238 -35.40 21.39 -4.36
C ASN A 238 -36.84 21.57 -3.85
N GLU A 239 -37.82 21.06 -4.58
CA GLU A 239 -39.26 21.20 -4.26
C GLU A 239 -39.64 20.64 -2.89
N ASN A 240 -38.86 19.70 -2.34
CA ASN A 240 -39.18 19.00 -1.10
C ASN A 240 -38.49 19.64 0.13
N TRP A 241 -37.21 20.02 0.02
CA TRP A 241 -36.43 20.54 1.14
C TRP A 241 -35.15 21.29 0.71
N ILE A 242 -34.56 22.02 1.66
CA ILE A 242 -33.22 22.60 1.53
C ILE A 242 -32.22 21.58 2.09
N THR A 243 -31.25 21.12 1.28
CA THR A 243 -30.17 20.25 1.75
C THR A 243 -28.94 21.09 2.04
N PHE A 244 -28.55 21.16 3.32
CA PHE A 244 -27.27 21.72 3.73
C PHE A 244 -26.16 20.69 3.60
N THR A 245 -25.08 21.05 2.92
CA THR A 245 -23.83 20.28 2.87
C THR A 245 -22.80 20.99 3.73
N LEU A 246 -22.45 20.35 4.84
CA LEU A 246 -21.42 20.78 5.78
C LEU A 246 -20.12 20.06 5.40
N ARG A 247 -19.21 20.77 4.72
CA ARG A 247 -17.91 20.24 4.30
C ARG A 247 -16.83 20.73 5.25
N TYR A 248 -16.00 19.79 5.72
CA TYR A 248 -14.95 20.05 6.70
C TYR A 248 -13.72 19.17 6.42
N VAL A 249 -12.55 19.62 6.88
CA VAL A 249 -11.29 18.86 6.86
C VAL A 249 -11.02 18.24 8.21
N VAL A 250 -10.57 16.99 8.24
CA VAL A 250 -10.34 16.22 9.47
C VAL A 250 -9.16 15.27 9.29
N ASP A 251 -8.47 14.94 10.39
CA ASP A 251 -7.47 13.88 10.40
C ASP A 251 -8.07 12.54 9.90
N TYR A 252 -7.30 11.80 9.10
CA TYR A 252 -7.77 10.57 8.45
C TYR A 252 -8.22 9.47 9.44
N LYS A 253 -7.77 9.49 10.69
CA LYS A 253 -8.19 8.56 11.76
C LYS A 253 -9.44 9.05 12.51
N ALA A 254 -9.65 10.36 12.58
CA ALA A 254 -10.74 10.96 13.34
C ALA A 254 -12.02 11.19 12.51
N ARG A 255 -12.01 10.87 11.21
CA ARG A 255 -13.13 11.13 10.29
C ARG A 255 -14.51 10.75 10.86
N ARG A 256 -14.68 9.51 11.33
CA ARG A 256 -15.99 9.01 11.82
C ARG A 256 -16.40 9.62 13.15
N SER A 257 -15.46 9.74 14.10
CA SER A 257 -15.74 10.36 15.41
C SER A 257 -16.10 11.85 15.27
N THR A 258 -15.43 12.56 14.37
CA THR A 258 -15.75 13.97 14.09
C THR A 258 -17.10 14.10 13.40
N LYS A 259 -17.42 13.20 12.47
CA LYS A 259 -18.74 13.16 11.84
C LYS A 259 -19.87 12.94 12.85
N ASP A 260 -19.67 12.04 13.80
CA ASP A 260 -20.59 11.77 14.90
C ASP A 260 -20.76 13.00 15.81
N LEU A 261 -19.66 13.65 16.18
CA LEU A 261 -19.68 14.87 16.99
C LEU A 261 -20.42 16.02 16.29
N ILE A 262 -20.15 16.26 15.00
CA ILE A 262 -20.84 17.28 14.20
C ILE A 262 -22.34 16.95 14.14
N SER A 263 -22.69 15.70 13.86
CA SER A 263 -24.09 15.27 13.76
C SER A 263 -24.83 15.45 15.09
N THR A 264 -24.18 15.15 16.21
CA THR A 264 -24.72 15.34 17.56
C THR A 264 -24.96 16.82 17.86
N LYS A 265 -23.95 17.67 17.67
CA LYS A 265 -24.08 19.12 17.88
C LYS A 265 -25.14 19.76 17.00
N VAL A 266 -25.25 19.32 15.76
CA VAL A 266 -26.31 19.75 14.83
C VAL A 266 -27.69 19.38 15.38
N LEU A 267 -27.89 18.14 15.82
CA LEU A 267 -29.18 17.71 16.38
C LEU A 267 -29.55 18.51 17.64
N ASP A 268 -28.59 18.78 18.51
CA ASP A 268 -28.82 19.59 19.71
C ASP A 268 -29.16 21.04 19.36
N ALA A 269 -28.49 21.62 18.37
CA ALA A 269 -28.79 22.96 17.89
C ALA A 269 -30.17 23.06 17.22
N ILE A 270 -30.59 22.02 16.49
CA ILE A 270 -31.94 21.93 15.92
C ILE A 270 -32.98 21.91 17.05
N ARG A 271 -32.79 21.10 18.09
CA ARG A 271 -33.69 21.03 19.25
C ARG A 271 -33.77 22.36 20.00
N ALA A 272 -32.63 23.03 20.18
CA ALA A 272 -32.54 24.34 20.83
C ALA A 272 -33.11 25.50 20.00
N SER A 273 -33.37 25.28 18.70
CA SER A 273 -33.83 26.34 17.78
C SER A 273 -35.29 26.76 17.98
N ASN A 274 -36.05 26.10 18.87
CA ASN A 274 -37.46 26.36 19.14
C ASN A 274 -38.33 26.39 17.85
N GLY A 275 -38.07 25.46 16.92
CA GLY A 275 -38.83 25.34 15.67
C GLY A 275 -38.32 26.22 14.52
N ARG A 276 -37.25 27.02 14.71
CA ARG A 276 -36.64 27.78 13.61
C ARG A 276 -35.94 26.88 12.60
N ILE A 277 -35.41 25.75 13.05
CA ILE A 277 -34.82 24.71 12.20
C ILE A 277 -35.64 23.44 12.37
N GLU A 278 -36.17 22.93 11.26
CA GLU A 278 -36.93 21.69 11.23
C GLU A 278 -36.31 20.74 10.21
N VAL A 279 -36.01 19.51 10.64
CA VAL A 279 -35.53 18.46 9.73
C VAL A 279 -36.65 18.11 8.76
N ALA A 280 -36.33 18.01 7.48
CA ALA A 280 -37.29 17.59 6.48
C ALA A 280 -37.62 16.10 6.63
N SER A 281 -38.90 15.76 6.54
CA SER A 281 -39.37 14.40 6.35
C SER A 281 -39.90 14.24 4.93
N ALA A 282 -39.82 13.03 4.38
CA ALA A 282 -40.48 12.75 3.11
C ALA A 282 -42.00 12.97 3.26
N ALA A 283 -42.54 13.89 2.47
CA ALA A 283 -43.99 14.06 2.33
C ALA A 283 -44.46 13.14 1.20
N PHE A 284 -45.41 12.26 1.48
CA PHE A 284 -46.04 11.41 0.49
C PHE A 284 -47.46 11.90 0.25
N GLU A 285 -47.77 12.28 -0.98
CA GLU A 285 -49.14 12.54 -1.40
C GLU A 285 -49.82 11.20 -1.73
N ILE A 286 -50.83 10.83 -0.95
CA ILE A 286 -51.64 9.63 -1.21
C ILE A 286 -52.69 10.02 -2.26
N THR A 287 -52.40 9.72 -3.53
CA THR A 287 -53.27 10.06 -4.67
C THR A 287 -54.52 9.18 -4.75
N ALA A 288 -54.49 7.97 -4.20
CA ALA A 288 -55.65 7.10 -4.06
C ALA A 288 -55.45 6.08 -2.93
N PHE A 289 -56.52 5.77 -2.21
CA PHE A 289 -56.57 4.62 -1.32
C PHE A 289 -56.95 3.36 -2.13
N PRO A 290 -56.31 2.20 -1.90
CA PRO A 290 -56.76 0.94 -2.48
C PRO A 290 -58.20 0.68 -2.04
N LYS A 291 -59.07 0.39 -3.01
CA LYS A 291 -60.47 0.00 -2.78
C LYS A 291 -60.57 -1.42 -2.27
#